data_AF-A0A177EAJ2-F1
#
_entry.id   AF-A0A177EAJ2-F1
#
_cell.length_a   1.000
_cell.length_b   1.000
_cell.length_c   1.000
_cell.angle_alpha   90.00
_cell.angle_beta   90.00
_cell.angle_gamma   90.00
#
_symmetry.space_group_name_H-M   'P 1'
#
loop_
_entity.id
_entity.type
_entity.pdbx_description
1 polymer ?
#
loop_
_entity_poly.entity_id
_entity_poly.type
_entity_poly.pdbx_seq_one_letter_code
_entity_poly.pdbx_strand_id
1 'polypeptide(L)'
;MKKLWWAIFLFWVMKVSAGAATGPGLPKYFKPAPATVDHSKFEILKKDFKSPEEVTRACLSCHNKAGKQIHKSLHWTWTWKGKNNRLMGKAHVINNY
;
A
#
# COMPACT_ATOMS: atom_id res chain seq x y z
N MET A 1 -50.81 -10.40 -29.07
CA MET A 1 -50.95 -11.42 -28.01
C MET A 1 -49.57 -11.73 -27.44
N LYS A 2 -49.36 -11.46 -26.13
CA LYS A 2 -48.48 -12.22 -25.20
C LYS A 2 -47.02 -12.44 -25.68
N LYS A 3 -45.94 -11.84 -25.14
CA LYS A 3 -45.65 -11.44 -23.77
C LYS A 3 -44.47 -10.46 -23.74
N LEU A 4 -44.78 -9.24 -23.33
CA LEU A 4 -43.95 -8.37 -22.51
C LEU A 4 -43.89 -8.99 -21.10
N TRP A 5 -42.87 -9.82 -20.80
CA TRP A 5 -42.62 -10.26 -19.41
C TRP A 5 -41.25 -10.95 -19.28
N TRP A 6 -40.21 -10.17 -18.98
CA TRP A 6 -39.11 -10.53 -18.06
C TRP A 6 -38.12 -9.36 -17.91
N ALA A 7 -38.68 -8.20 -17.58
CA ALA A 7 -37.98 -7.26 -16.70
C ALA A 7 -38.67 -7.41 -15.35
N ILE A 8 -37.90 -7.35 -14.26
CA ILE A 8 -38.33 -7.44 -12.86
C ILE A 8 -38.50 -8.89 -12.36
N PHE A 9 -37.39 -9.53 -11.97
CA PHE A 9 -37.31 -10.28 -10.71
C PHE A 9 -35.82 -10.44 -10.37
N LEU A 10 -35.47 -10.17 -9.10
CA LEU A 10 -34.12 -10.19 -8.52
C LEU A 10 -33.27 -8.92 -8.64
N PHE A 11 -33.93 -7.77 -8.51
CA PHE A 11 -33.50 -6.84 -7.45
C PHE A 11 -33.72 -7.57 -6.11
N TRP A 12 -32.75 -7.49 -5.19
CA TRP A 12 -32.78 -7.96 -3.80
C TRP A 12 -32.10 -9.32 -3.51
N VAL A 13 -30.76 -9.33 -3.45
CA VAL A 13 -29.86 -9.65 -2.30
C VAL A 13 -28.45 -9.29 -2.83
N MET A 14 -27.68 -8.31 -2.38
CA MET A 14 -27.06 -8.13 -1.07
C MET A 14 -26.57 -6.67 -1.02
N LYS A 15 -27.15 -5.84 -0.15
CA LYS A 15 -26.42 -4.69 0.38
C LYS A 15 -25.38 -5.24 1.34
N VAL A 16 -24.17 -5.47 0.87
CA VAL A 16 -23.02 -5.67 1.76
C VAL A 16 -22.65 -4.30 2.30
N SER A 17 -23.13 -4.01 3.52
CA SER A 17 -22.66 -2.86 4.29
C SER A 17 -21.18 -3.08 4.60
N ALA A 18 -20.31 -2.29 3.97
CA ALA A 18 -18.93 -2.18 4.42
C ALA A 18 -18.93 -1.56 5.82
N GLY A 19 -18.72 -2.39 6.85
CA GLY A 19 -18.48 -1.93 8.20
C GLY A 19 -17.20 -1.10 8.22
N ALA A 20 -17.29 0.14 8.70
CA ALA A 20 -16.12 0.97 8.95
C ALA A 20 -15.25 0.28 9.99
N ALA A 21 -14.03 -0.10 9.62
CA ALA A 21 -13.05 -0.65 10.54
C ALA A 21 -12.63 0.46 11.53
N THR A 22 -13.20 0.43 12.73
CA THR A 22 -12.77 1.25 13.86
C THR A 22 -11.52 0.64 14.49
N GLY A 23 -10.38 0.78 13.81
CA GLY A 23 -9.07 0.55 14.42
C GLY A 23 -8.69 1.72 15.34
N PRO A 24 -7.87 1.51 16.39
CA PRO A 24 -7.38 2.60 17.23
C PRO A 24 -6.65 3.63 16.35
N GLY A 25 -7.13 4.88 16.39
CA GLY A 25 -6.64 5.97 15.57
C GLY A 25 -5.14 6.17 15.73
N LEU A 26 -4.46 6.44 14.61
CA LEU A 26 -3.04 6.82 14.58
C LEU A 26 -2.76 7.96 15.58
N PRO A 27 -1.56 8.01 16.19
CA PRO A 27 -1.20 9.05 17.14
C PRO A 27 -1.41 10.45 16.55
N LYS A 28 -2.13 11.30 17.30
CA LYS A 28 -2.65 12.63 16.91
C LYS A 28 -1.59 13.69 16.48
N TYR A 29 -0.31 13.34 16.43
CA TYR A 29 0.79 14.32 16.39
C TYR A 29 1.78 14.20 15.23
N PHE A 30 1.58 13.27 14.30
CA PHE A 30 2.32 13.33 13.03
C PHE A 30 1.49 14.12 12.01
N LYS A 31 1.77 15.42 11.86
CA LYS A 31 1.34 16.16 10.67
C LYS A 31 2.37 15.87 9.58
N PRO A 32 2.10 14.98 8.61
CA PRO A 32 3.02 14.80 7.49
C PRO A 32 3.24 16.13 6.79
N ALA A 33 4.47 16.37 6.31
CA ALA A 33 4.72 17.47 5.39
C ALA A 33 3.73 17.38 4.22
N PRO A 34 3.25 18.53 3.69
CA PRO A 34 2.34 18.51 2.55
C PRO A 34 2.98 17.73 1.41
N ALA A 35 2.28 16.70 0.93
CA ALA A 35 2.75 15.92 -0.21
C ALA A 35 2.81 16.83 -1.44
N THR A 36 3.87 16.69 -2.23
CA THR A 36 4.02 17.43 -3.50
C THR A 36 3.03 16.94 -4.57
N VAL A 37 2.37 15.80 -4.34
CA VAL A 37 1.37 15.22 -5.23
C VAL A 37 0.23 14.59 -4.41
N ASP A 38 -1.01 14.81 -4.87
CA ASP A 38 -2.20 14.21 -4.29
C ASP A 38 -2.51 12.88 -4.98
N HIS A 39 -2.13 11.78 -4.32
CA HIS A 39 -2.32 10.43 -4.87
C HIS A 39 -3.79 10.02 -5.02
N SER A 40 -4.73 10.67 -4.32
CA SER A 40 -6.16 10.37 -4.42
C SER A 40 -6.75 10.72 -5.78
N LYS A 41 -6.06 11.56 -6.56
CA LYS A 41 -6.48 11.99 -7.90
C LYS A 41 -6.14 11.02 -9.01
N PHE A 42 -5.36 9.97 -8.77
CA PHE A 42 -4.95 9.03 -9.82
C PHE A 42 -5.87 7.81 -9.89
N GLU A 43 -6.53 7.63 -11.04
CA GLU A 43 -7.43 6.49 -11.29
C GLU A 43 -6.73 5.12 -11.14
N ILE A 44 -5.43 5.02 -11.46
CA ILE A 44 -4.67 3.76 -11.29
C ILE A 44 -4.61 3.28 -9.84
N LEU A 45 -4.80 4.18 -8.87
CA LEU A 45 -4.82 3.90 -7.44
C LEU A 45 -6.26 3.71 -6.89
N LYS A 46 -7.29 3.98 -7.68
CA LYS A 46 -8.71 3.85 -7.30
C LYS A 46 -9.28 2.49 -7.65
N LYS A 47 -8.61 1.44 -7.20
CA LYS A 47 -9.07 0.06 -7.37
C LYS A 47 -8.83 -0.74 -6.11
N ASP A 48 -9.59 -1.81 -5.96
CA ASP A 48 -9.37 -2.77 -4.88
C ASP A 48 -8.11 -3.59 -5.17
N PHE A 49 -7.12 -3.48 -4.31
CA PHE A 49 -5.86 -4.21 -4.41
C PHE A 49 -5.95 -5.50 -3.59
N LYS A 50 -5.68 -6.64 -4.23
CA LYS A 50 -5.75 -7.95 -3.58
C LYS A 50 -4.44 -8.36 -2.93
N SER A 51 -3.35 -7.66 -3.25
CA SER A 51 -2.02 -7.89 -2.68
C SER A 51 -1.17 -6.62 -2.62
N PRO A 52 -0.21 -6.51 -1.69
CA PRO A 52 0.74 -5.40 -1.65
C PRO A 52 1.58 -5.25 -2.92
N GLU A 53 1.86 -6.34 -3.62
CA GLU A 53 2.61 -6.36 -4.87
C GLU A 53 1.84 -5.64 -5.98
N GLU A 54 0.50 -5.74 -6.00
CA GLU A 54 -0.33 -4.98 -6.94
C GLU A 54 -0.25 -3.48 -6.71
N VAL A 55 -0.21 -3.04 -5.45
CA VAL A 55 0.00 -1.64 -5.08
C VAL A 55 1.37 -1.18 -5.59
N THR A 56 2.41 -1.97 -5.32
CA THR A 56 3.77 -1.69 -5.77
C THR A 56 3.85 -1.58 -7.29
N ARG A 57 3.19 -2.47 -8.04
CA ARG A 57 3.10 -2.38 -9.50
C ARG A 57 2.45 -1.08 -9.96
N ALA A 58 1.41 -0.60 -9.28
CA ALA A 58 0.81 0.69 -9.58
C ALA A 58 1.76 1.86 -9.26
N CYS A 59 2.47 1.84 -8.13
CA CYS A 59 3.48 2.86 -7.80
C CYS A 59 4.59 2.93 -8.87
N LEU A 60 5.08 1.77 -9.33
CA LEU A 60 6.17 1.67 -10.30
C LEU A 60 5.79 2.12 -11.71
N SER A 61 4.50 2.29 -12.04
CA SER A 61 4.11 2.84 -13.34
C SER A 61 4.56 4.30 -13.53
N CYS A 62 4.67 5.04 -12.42
CA CYS A 62 5.16 6.42 -12.41
C CYS A 62 6.56 6.51 -11.78
N HIS A 63 6.82 5.75 -10.71
CA HIS A 63 8.11 5.71 -9.99
C HIS A 63 9.00 4.54 -10.46
N ASN A 64 9.19 4.41 -11.77
CA ASN A 64 9.83 3.24 -12.41
C ASN A 64 11.29 2.95 -11.99
N LYS A 65 11.99 3.90 -11.35
CA LYS A 65 13.34 3.70 -10.79
C LYS A 65 13.36 3.50 -9.27
N ALA A 66 12.26 3.80 -8.57
CA ALA A 66 12.22 3.84 -7.12
C ALA A 66 12.52 2.48 -6.49
N GLY A 67 12.00 1.39 -7.04
CA GLY A 67 12.34 0.04 -6.56
C GLY A 67 13.86 -0.21 -6.55
N LYS A 68 14.55 0.14 -7.63
CA LYS A 68 16.02 0.00 -7.72
C LYS A 68 16.77 0.93 -6.76
N GLN A 69 16.22 2.11 -6.46
CA GLN A 69 16.81 3.05 -5.51
C GLN A 69 16.66 2.56 -4.07
N ILE A 70 15.46 2.10 -3.69
CA ILE A 70 15.19 1.53 -2.36
C ILE A 70 16.04 0.29 -2.12
N HIS A 71 16.20 -0.58 -3.12
CA HIS A 71 17.02 -1.80 -2.98
C HIS A 71 18.50 -1.52 -2.65
N LYS A 72 18.99 -0.31 -2.91
CA LYS A 72 20.36 0.13 -2.56
C LYS A 72 20.45 0.80 -1.18
N SER A 73 19.31 1.05 -0.52
CA SER A 73 19.25 1.77 0.74
C SER A 73 19.41 0.84 1.95
N LEU A 74 19.78 1.42 3.09
CA LEU A 74 19.85 0.71 4.37
C LEU A 74 18.50 0.12 4.80
N HIS A 75 17.38 0.72 4.38
CA HIS A 75 16.04 0.23 4.69
C HIS A 75 15.71 -1.09 4.00
N TRP A 76 16.41 -1.42 2.90
CA TRP A 76 16.26 -2.69 2.19
C TRP A 76 17.38 -3.67 2.53
N THR A 77 18.64 -3.24 2.46
CA THR A 77 19.79 -4.13 2.65
C THR A 77 19.99 -4.51 4.11
N TRP A 78 19.52 -3.66 5.04
CA TRP A 78 19.77 -3.78 6.48
C TRP A 78 21.25 -3.95 6.83
N THR A 79 22.14 -3.48 5.95
CA THR A 79 23.57 -3.76 5.98
C THR A 79 24.37 -2.52 5.63
N TRP A 80 25.39 -2.22 6.42
CA TRP A 80 26.38 -1.17 6.17
C TRP A 80 27.76 -1.57 6.69
N LYS A 81 28.81 -0.89 6.22
CA LYS A 81 30.20 -1.18 6.60
C LYS A 81 30.65 -0.29 7.77
N GLY A 82 30.94 -0.91 8.90
CA GLY A 82 31.42 -0.25 10.12
C GLY A 82 32.87 0.23 10.04
N LYS A 83 33.29 1.03 11.03
CA LYS A 83 34.63 1.64 11.13
C LYS A 83 35.79 0.63 11.13
N ASN A 84 35.55 -0.60 11.56
CA ASN A 84 36.52 -1.71 11.60
C ASN A 84 36.35 -2.69 10.42
N ASN A 85 35.76 -2.23 9.31
CA ASN A 85 35.42 -3.05 8.15
C ASN A 85 34.44 -4.21 8.41
N ARG A 86 33.84 -4.32 9.61
CA ARG A 86 32.79 -5.31 9.86
C ARG A 86 31.49 -4.90 9.20
N LEU A 87 30.74 -5.88 8.72
CA LEU A 87 29.36 -5.68 8.30
C LEU A 87 28.49 -5.47 9.54
N MET A 88 27.71 -4.41 9.52
CA MET A 88 26.84 -3.95 10.59
C MET A 88 25.42 -3.77 10.04
N GLY A 89 24.44 -3.59 10.93
CA GLY A 89 23.03 -3.42 10.60
C GLY A 89 22.17 -4.58 11.09
N LYS A 90 20.85 -4.48 10.90
CA LYS A 90 19.89 -5.45 11.46
C LYS A 90 20.13 -6.89 10.97
N ALA A 91 20.73 -7.07 9.79
CA ALA A 91 21.08 -8.39 9.28
C ALA A 91 22.32 -9.03 9.95
N HIS A 92 23.12 -8.26 10.70
CA HIS A 92 24.45 -8.69 11.18
C HIS A 92 24.70 -8.49 12.68
N VAL A 93 23.82 -7.79 13.39
CA VAL A 93 24.02 -7.42 14.80
C VAL A 93 22.95 -8.08 15.66
N ILE A 94 23.40 -8.81 16.68
CA ILE A 94 22.55 -9.33 17.76
C ILE A 94 22.48 -8.27 18.86
N ASN A 95 21.30 -8.05 19.41
CA ASN A 95 21.07 -7.17 20.56
C ASN A 95 20.26 -7.90 21.64
N ASN A 96 20.01 -7.22 22.76
CA ASN A 96 19.28 -7.73 23.94
C ASN A 96 17.94 -7.00 24.16
N TYR A 97 17.28 -6.58 23.07
CA TYR A 97 15.96 -5.90 23.08
C TYR A 97 14.86 -6.80 22.54
#